data_AF-A0A1F5ZU49-F1
#
_entry.id   AF-A0A1F5ZU49-F1
#
_cell.length_a   1.000
_cell.length_b   1.000
_cell.length_c   1.000
_cell.angle_alpha   90.00
_cell.angle_beta   90.00
_cell.angle_gamma   90.00
#
_symmetry.space_group_name_H-M   'P 1'
#
loop_
_entity.id
_entity.type
_entity.pdbx_description
1 polymer ?
#
loop_
_entity_poly.entity_id
_entity_poly.type
_entity_poly.pdbx_seq_one_letter_code
_entity_poly.pdbx_strand_id
1 'polypeptide(L)'
;MQYRLLKNLIRKRSFSLKADGSSMLPIIRPGDILHIKKTAFQNVKEGDLIMAEKKKQFMVHRIIYKSKQYLITKGDHNLKSDGRILPQNVHAALTHLTRNGQLLRAEDYYLVQAGSYLKELAKISRVFDRQNLDYVFLKGLPVYLFLQKNLPMRLYADCDLLISPKDYPAALVALEKIGFHPVESSYSPIFKFLKKLPTEKVFIKKTSSFPVVLDIHLEPVFLMNQISGLDALYPQKQINLLTELFLEQKRVFIYKNIKFNLLSANHQLLYLALHFFHHSFSGFYRLALIRSASLKLIGDWQELVNLILEYRLENFVYPSFLLLEKYYPQSLHSGFLNKIKPAGNKIKLIKKITSGKLMESETDQITAGRKRFTNIFFLSPQPLAKKLSVIFYPSVINSVMFVLYKATVNLLRLTYRKIPFFFKT
;
A
#
# COMPACT_ATOMS: atom_id res chain seq x y z
N MET A 1 -4.38 30.18 23.40
CA MET A 1 -3.02 30.47 23.92
C MET A 1 -1.92 29.74 23.13
N GLN A 2 -1.96 28.41 22.99
CA GLN A 2 -0.93 27.61 22.27
C GLN A 2 -0.62 28.08 20.83
N TYR A 3 -1.64 28.38 20.00
CA TYR A 3 -1.42 28.81 18.61
C TYR A 3 -0.62 30.12 18.48
N ARG A 4 -0.87 31.10 19.36
CA ARG A 4 -0.13 32.38 19.37
C ARG A 4 1.33 32.18 19.76
N LEU A 5 1.59 31.32 20.75
CA LEU A 5 2.95 30.96 21.16
C LEU A 5 3.72 30.28 20.02
N LEU A 6 3.09 29.32 19.33
CA LEU A 6 3.69 28.65 18.17
C LEU A 6 4.00 29.63 17.03
N LYS A 7 3.11 30.60 16.76
CA LYS A 7 3.36 31.68 15.78
C LYS A 7 4.58 32.52 16.10
N ASN A 8 4.89 32.74 17.38
CA ASN A 8 6.11 33.44 17.77
C ASN A 8 7.34 32.55 17.64
N LEU A 9 7.23 31.26 18.00
CA LEU A 9 8.34 30.31 17.91
C LEU A 9 8.82 30.08 16.47
N ILE A 10 7.90 29.97 15.50
CA ILE A 10 8.27 29.77 14.07
C ILE A 10 9.05 30.94 13.46
N ARG A 11 9.12 32.10 14.13
CA ARG A 11 9.97 33.22 13.71
C ARG A 11 11.45 32.97 13.98
N LYS A 12 11.77 32.10 14.95
CA LYS A 12 13.15 31.72 15.28
C LYS A 12 13.74 30.80 14.21
N ARG A 13 15.07 30.83 14.05
CA ARG A 13 15.80 29.96 13.10
C ARG A 13 15.71 28.48 13.47
N SER A 14 15.72 28.18 14.76
CA SER A 14 15.58 26.84 15.33
C SER A 14 14.87 26.94 16.67
N PHE A 15 14.11 25.91 17.02
CA PHE A 15 13.37 25.81 18.28
C PHE A 15 13.00 24.36 18.58
N SER A 16 12.62 24.11 19.82
CA SER A 16 12.19 22.78 20.27
C SER A 16 10.75 22.80 20.76
N LEU A 17 10.03 21.71 20.53
CA LEU A 17 8.63 21.55 20.94
C LEU A 17 8.42 20.15 21.52
N LYS A 18 7.64 20.05 22.59
CA LYS A 18 7.20 18.74 23.10
C LYS A 18 6.07 18.20 22.24
N ALA A 19 6.17 16.94 21.81
CA ALA A 19 5.12 16.24 21.08
C ALA A 19 3.98 15.83 22.02
N ASP A 20 2.73 16.01 21.58
CA ASP A 20 1.51 15.76 22.38
C ASP A 20 0.45 14.91 21.64
N GLY A 21 0.83 14.29 20.52
CA GLY A 21 -0.11 13.57 19.65
C GLY A 21 0.36 12.16 19.30
N SER A 22 -0.58 11.34 18.83
CA SER A 22 -0.35 9.97 18.36
C SER A 22 -0.25 9.85 16.83
N SER A 23 -0.44 10.94 16.08
CA SER A 23 -0.54 10.92 14.61
C SER A 23 0.73 10.44 13.91
N MET A 24 1.87 10.53 14.57
CA MET A 24 3.19 10.15 14.06
C MET A 24 3.76 8.88 14.70
N LEU A 25 2.95 8.11 15.43
CA LEU A 25 3.38 6.83 15.96
C LEU A 25 3.78 5.87 14.83
N PRO A 26 4.81 5.02 15.05
CA PRO A 26 5.62 4.90 16.27
C PRO A 26 6.86 5.82 16.31
N ILE A 27 7.09 6.63 15.28
CA ILE A 27 8.30 7.43 15.08
C ILE A 27 8.42 8.53 16.12
N ILE A 28 7.40 9.39 16.19
CA ILE A 28 7.28 10.42 17.22
C ILE A 28 6.22 9.96 18.23
N ARG A 29 6.58 9.96 19.50
CA ARG A 29 5.73 9.58 20.63
C ARG A 29 5.37 10.81 21.46
N PRO A 30 4.20 10.81 22.13
CA PRO A 30 3.91 11.80 23.15
C PRO A 30 5.05 11.90 24.16
N GLY A 31 5.49 13.12 24.47
CA GLY A 31 6.60 13.39 25.37
C GLY A 31 7.95 13.63 24.70
N ASP A 32 8.15 13.21 23.45
CA ASP A 32 9.39 13.50 22.71
C ASP A 32 9.62 15.00 22.56
N ILE A 33 10.87 15.44 22.63
CA ILE A 33 11.27 16.82 22.32
C ILE A 33 11.70 16.87 20.86
N LEU A 34 10.94 17.55 20.01
CA LEU A 34 11.20 17.72 18.60
C LEU A 34 12.11 18.93 18.39
N HIS A 35 13.25 18.73 17.74
CA HIS A 35 14.17 19.82 17.37
C HIS A 35 13.97 20.16 15.91
N ILE A 36 13.47 21.37 15.67
CA ILE A 36 12.98 21.78 14.35
C ILE A 36 13.76 23.01 13.89
N LYS A 37 14.13 23.02 12.61
CA LYS A 37 14.86 24.11 11.96
C LYS A 37 14.03 24.72 10.85
N LYS A 38 13.97 26.05 10.80
CA LYS A 38 13.27 26.79 9.75
C LYS A 38 13.76 26.32 8.38
N THR A 39 12.82 26.05 7.48
CA THR A 39 13.11 25.54 6.14
C THR A 39 12.22 26.21 5.12
N ALA A 40 12.68 26.25 3.87
CA ALA A 40 11.92 26.79 2.76
C ALA A 40 11.26 25.67 1.97
N PHE A 41 10.13 25.95 1.30
CA PHE A 41 9.37 24.97 0.52
C PHE A 41 10.24 24.24 -0.52
N GLN A 42 11.17 24.94 -1.17
CA GLN A 42 12.07 24.37 -2.17
C GLN A 42 13.04 23.34 -1.58
N ASN A 43 13.42 23.48 -0.31
CA ASN A 43 14.46 22.67 0.34
C ASN A 43 13.96 21.35 0.91
N VAL A 44 12.64 21.17 1.03
CA VAL A 44 12.05 19.93 1.55
C VAL A 44 11.71 18.96 0.41
N LYS A 45 11.68 17.66 0.67
CA LYS A 45 11.36 16.63 -0.32
C LYS A 45 10.39 15.59 0.24
N GLU A 46 9.86 14.75 -0.64
CA GLU A 46 9.05 13.60 -0.23
C GLU A 46 9.84 12.73 0.75
N GLY A 47 9.18 12.32 1.83
CA GLY A 47 9.79 11.60 2.94
C GLY A 47 10.20 12.46 4.13
N ASP A 48 10.42 13.77 3.96
CA ASP A 48 10.81 14.65 5.06
C ASP A 48 9.66 14.84 6.07
N LEU A 49 10.02 15.05 7.33
CA LEU A 49 9.11 15.43 8.41
C LEU A 49 9.12 16.94 8.59
N ILE A 50 7.98 17.60 8.34
CA ILE A 50 7.88 19.06 8.38
C ILE A 50 6.83 19.55 9.37
N MET A 51 7.11 20.67 9.99
CA MET A 51 6.12 21.48 10.68
C MET A 51 5.36 22.32 9.65
N ALA A 52 4.08 22.02 9.49
CA ALA A 52 3.19 22.72 8.60
C ALA A 52 1.96 23.26 9.35
N GLU A 53 1.31 24.25 8.77
CA GLU A 53 0.11 24.87 9.30
C GLU A 53 -1.10 24.62 8.42
N LYS A 54 -2.21 24.19 9.03
CA LYS A 54 -3.49 24.05 8.33
C LYS A 54 -4.64 24.30 9.27
N LYS A 55 -5.65 25.07 8.82
CA LYS A 55 -6.85 25.42 9.61
C LYS A 55 -6.50 25.94 11.04
N LYS A 56 -5.49 26.82 11.14
CA LYS A 56 -4.97 27.38 12.40
C LYS A 56 -4.43 26.33 13.39
N GLN A 57 -3.97 25.19 12.89
CA GLN A 57 -3.30 24.15 13.67
C GLN A 57 -1.92 23.87 13.07
N PHE A 58 -0.92 23.71 13.94
CA PHE A 58 0.40 23.25 13.54
C PHE A 58 0.49 21.75 13.72
N MET A 59 1.12 21.07 12.76
CA MET A 59 1.37 19.64 12.80
C MET A 59 2.76 19.34 12.28
N VAL A 60 3.40 18.31 12.85
CA VAL A 60 4.67 17.77 12.32
C VAL A 60 4.35 16.45 11.65
N HIS A 61 4.22 16.45 10.32
CA HIS A 61 3.81 15.28 9.55
C HIS A 61 4.76 15.04 8.37
N ARG A 62 4.69 13.83 7.78
CA ARG A 62 5.55 13.43 6.66
C ARG A 62 5.03 13.95 5.35
N ILE A 63 5.89 14.49 4.50
CA ILE A 63 5.58 14.79 3.11
C ILE A 63 5.41 13.48 2.35
N ILE A 64 4.19 13.20 1.89
CA ILE A 64 3.87 12.01 1.09
C ILE A 64 3.79 12.30 -0.42
N TYR A 65 3.75 13.58 -0.79
CA TYR A 65 3.79 14.06 -2.17
C TYR A 65 4.24 15.52 -2.22
N LYS A 66 5.06 15.88 -3.21
CA LYS A 66 5.46 17.27 -3.47
C LYS A 66 5.35 17.61 -4.96
N SER A 67 4.63 18.69 -5.25
CA SER A 67 4.65 19.36 -6.56
C SER A 67 5.44 20.68 -6.48
N LYS A 68 5.49 21.43 -7.59
CA LYS A 68 6.02 22.80 -7.59
C LYS A 68 5.15 23.80 -6.81
N GLN A 69 3.85 23.55 -6.70
CA GLN A 69 2.87 24.53 -6.17
C GLN A 69 2.38 24.22 -4.75
N TYR A 70 2.45 22.97 -4.34
CA TYR A 70 1.96 22.51 -3.04
C TYR A 70 2.59 21.17 -2.67
N LEU A 71 2.47 20.80 -1.40
CA LEU A 71 2.77 19.47 -0.91
C LEU A 71 1.55 18.86 -0.21
N ILE A 72 1.62 17.56 0.05
CA ILE A 72 0.64 16.84 0.87
C ILE A 72 1.40 16.18 2.00
N THR A 73 0.97 16.42 3.24
CA THR A 73 1.49 15.70 4.39
C THR A 73 0.50 14.66 4.89
N LYS A 74 1.00 13.72 5.69
CA LYS A 74 0.20 12.75 6.43
C LYS A 74 0.95 12.29 7.67
N GLY A 75 0.23 12.13 8.77
CA GLY A 75 0.73 11.43 9.95
C GLY A 75 0.97 9.95 9.65
N ASP A 76 2.09 9.38 10.08
CA ASP A 76 2.42 7.97 9.83
C ASP A 76 1.33 7.02 10.38
N HIS A 77 0.68 7.39 11.49
CA HIS A 77 -0.41 6.63 12.12
C HIS A 77 -1.81 7.02 11.61
N ASN A 78 -1.95 8.09 10.84
CA ASN A 78 -3.26 8.53 10.33
C ASN A 78 -3.68 7.69 9.11
N LEU A 79 -4.99 7.51 8.87
CA LEU A 79 -5.48 6.95 7.60
C LEU A 79 -5.54 8.01 6.50
N LYS A 80 -6.04 9.19 6.84
CA LYS A 80 -6.25 10.30 5.91
C LYS A 80 -5.03 11.21 5.85
N SER A 81 -4.72 11.69 4.65
CA SER A 81 -3.75 12.77 4.47
C SER A 81 -4.32 14.10 4.96
N ASP A 82 -3.42 15.05 5.21
CA ASP A 82 -3.80 16.40 5.62
C ASP A 82 -4.34 17.21 4.44
N GLY A 83 -4.21 16.72 3.21
CA GLY A 83 -4.55 17.42 1.96
C GLY A 83 -3.49 18.43 1.52
N ARG A 84 -3.83 19.31 0.58
CA ARG A 84 -2.87 20.30 0.04
C ARG A 84 -2.41 21.29 1.11
N ILE A 85 -1.10 21.54 1.15
CA ILE A 85 -0.42 22.56 1.96
C ILE A 85 0.37 23.44 1.00
N LEU A 86 0.10 24.75 1.05
CA LEU A 86 0.76 25.75 0.22
C LEU A 86 2.14 26.11 0.77
N PRO A 87 3.06 26.64 -0.06
CA PRO A 87 4.41 27.01 0.36
C PRO A 87 4.46 27.89 1.60
N GLN A 88 3.57 28.89 1.73
CA GLN A 88 3.54 29.79 2.89
C GLN A 88 3.18 29.11 4.23
N ASN A 89 2.67 27.89 4.18
CA ASN A 89 2.26 27.12 5.34
C ASN A 89 3.29 26.06 5.75
N VAL A 90 4.45 26.03 5.07
CA VAL A 90 5.61 25.19 5.44
C VAL A 90 6.57 26.04 6.23
N HIS A 91 6.80 25.68 7.49
CA HIS A 91 7.52 26.55 8.42
C HIS A 91 8.92 26.03 8.74
N ALA A 92 9.05 24.73 9.01
CA ALA A 92 10.29 24.16 9.52
C ALA A 92 10.36 22.64 9.25
N ALA A 93 11.55 22.07 9.26
CA ALA A 93 11.80 20.62 9.12
C ALA A 93 12.32 20.05 10.44
N LEU A 94 11.85 18.85 10.80
CA LEU A 94 12.40 18.10 11.92
C LEU A 94 13.84 17.73 11.59
N THR A 95 14.74 17.96 12.53
CA THR A 95 16.16 17.57 12.40
C THR A 95 16.47 16.31 13.19
N HIS A 96 15.98 16.25 14.43
CA HIS A 96 16.08 15.11 15.33
C HIS A 96 15.04 15.27 16.44
N LEU A 97 14.85 14.22 17.23
CA LEU A 97 14.05 14.24 18.45
C LEU A 97 14.87 13.74 19.63
N THR A 98 14.51 14.17 20.84
CA THR A 98 15.07 13.64 22.08
C THR A 98 14.00 12.82 22.81
N ARG A 99 14.32 11.57 23.13
CA ARG A 99 13.47 10.66 23.91
C ARG A 99 14.29 10.13 25.08
N ASN A 100 13.81 10.34 26.31
CA ASN A 100 14.50 9.89 27.53
C ASN A 100 15.99 10.31 27.56
N GLY A 101 16.29 11.55 27.15
CA GLY A 101 17.67 12.08 27.07
C GLY A 101 18.48 11.63 25.85
N GLN A 102 18.01 10.66 25.07
CA GLN A 102 18.73 10.18 23.88
C GLN A 102 18.33 10.94 22.63
N LEU A 103 19.32 11.34 21.83
CA LEU A 103 19.13 11.94 20.51
C LEU A 103 18.83 10.86 19.48
N LEU A 104 17.72 11.01 18.75
CA LEU A 104 17.24 10.07 17.75
C LEU A 104 16.90 10.81 16.46
N ARG A 105 17.27 10.26 15.30
CA ARG A 105 16.75 10.71 14.01
C ARG A 105 15.71 9.71 13.50
N ALA A 106 14.76 10.18 12.70
CA ALA A 106 13.74 9.30 12.14
C ALA A 106 14.38 8.21 11.25
N GLU A 107 15.45 8.59 10.55
CA GLU A 107 16.29 7.73 9.71
C GLU A 107 16.88 6.56 10.48
N ASP A 108 17.31 6.78 11.73
CA ASP A 108 17.89 5.72 12.57
C ASP A 108 16.83 4.65 12.87
N TYR A 109 15.58 5.07 13.09
CA TYR A 109 14.46 4.14 13.30
C TYR A 109 14.18 3.30 12.04
N TYR A 110 14.18 3.92 10.85
CA TYR A 110 14.01 3.18 9.59
C TYR A 110 15.16 2.22 9.31
N LEU A 111 16.39 2.64 9.60
CA LEU A 111 17.57 1.79 9.41
C LEU A 111 17.49 0.53 10.26
N VAL A 112 17.19 0.66 11.56
CA VAL A 112 17.06 -0.48 12.47
C VAL A 112 15.89 -1.37 12.04
N GLN A 113 14.75 -0.78 11.70
CA GLN A 113 13.57 -1.54 11.29
C GLN A 113 13.79 -2.29 9.97
N ALA A 114 14.32 -1.62 8.95
CA ALA A 114 14.61 -2.22 7.65
C ALA A 114 15.69 -3.30 7.77
N GLY A 115 16.74 -3.08 8.57
CA GLY A 115 17.78 -4.08 8.83
C GLY A 115 17.23 -5.34 9.49
N SER A 116 16.39 -5.19 10.52
CA SER A 116 15.70 -6.31 11.17
C SER A 116 14.80 -7.06 10.19
N TYR A 117 14.06 -6.32 9.36
CA TYR A 117 13.15 -6.90 8.36
C TYR A 117 13.91 -7.70 7.28
N LEU A 118 14.98 -7.11 6.71
CA LEU A 118 15.83 -7.77 5.72
C LEU A 118 16.47 -9.05 6.23
N LYS A 119 16.88 -9.08 7.51
CA LYS A 119 17.47 -10.28 8.11
C LYS A 119 16.50 -11.46 8.06
N GLU A 120 15.22 -11.23 8.33
CA GLU A 120 14.20 -12.28 8.30
C GLU A 120 13.83 -12.65 6.85
N LEU A 121 13.70 -11.69 5.93
CA LEU A 121 13.48 -11.98 4.50
C LEU A 121 14.64 -12.77 3.86
N ALA A 122 15.87 -12.51 4.29
CA ALA A 122 17.03 -13.27 3.86
C ALA A 122 17.00 -14.73 4.35
N LYS A 123 16.45 -14.98 5.55
CA LYS A 123 16.25 -16.36 6.04
C LYS A 123 15.21 -17.09 5.22
N ILE A 124 14.10 -16.43 4.89
CA ILE A 124 13.06 -16.99 4.00
C ILE A 124 13.69 -17.39 2.67
N SER A 125 14.42 -16.47 2.03
CA SER A 125 15.06 -16.74 0.74
C SER A 125 16.01 -17.92 0.81
N ARG A 126 16.91 -17.96 1.81
CA ARG A 126 17.84 -19.09 1.98
C ARG A 126 17.15 -20.43 2.17
N VAL A 127 16.07 -20.50 2.94
CA VAL A 127 15.37 -21.77 3.18
C VAL A 127 14.63 -22.21 1.93
N PHE A 128 13.98 -21.29 1.23
CA PHE A 128 13.26 -21.60 -0.01
C PHE A 128 14.23 -22.01 -1.12
N ASP A 129 15.33 -21.29 -1.30
CA ASP A 129 16.39 -21.62 -2.26
C ASP A 129 17.00 -23.00 -1.97
N ARG A 130 17.28 -23.33 -0.69
CA ARG A 130 17.81 -24.64 -0.30
C ARG A 130 16.86 -25.80 -0.59
N GLN A 131 15.57 -25.53 -0.56
CA GLN A 131 14.52 -26.51 -0.88
C GLN A 131 14.11 -26.46 -2.36
N ASN A 132 14.75 -25.63 -3.18
CA ASN A 132 14.42 -25.39 -4.58
C ASN A 132 12.96 -25.00 -4.80
N LEU A 133 12.36 -24.25 -3.88
CA LEU A 133 10.98 -23.79 -4.03
C LEU A 133 10.89 -22.70 -5.10
N ASP A 134 9.83 -22.74 -5.90
CA ASP A 134 9.58 -21.75 -6.95
C ASP A 134 8.78 -20.57 -6.41
N TYR A 135 9.45 -19.44 -6.20
CA TYR A 135 8.84 -18.23 -5.64
C TYR A 135 9.42 -16.93 -6.19
N VAL A 136 8.67 -15.84 -6.01
CA VAL A 136 9.10 -14.47 -6.31
C VAL A 136 8.48 -13.46 -5.33
N PHE A 137 9.27 -12.50 -4.85
CA PHE A 137 8.75 -11.39 -4.06
C PHE A 137 8.03 -10.39 -4.96
N LEU A 138 6.80 -10.05 -4.58
CA LEU A 138 5.92 -9.20 -5.36
C LEU A 138 5.94 -7.74 -4.87
N LYS A 139 5.97 -7.53 -3.55
CA LYS A 139 6.08 -6.21 -2.91
C LYS A 139 6.93 -6.25 -1.63
N GLY A 140 7.10 -5.07 -1.04
CA GLY A 140 7.75 -4.92 0.26
C GLY A 140 9.15 -4.34 0.13
N LEU A 141 9.96 -4.58 1.16
CA LEU A 141 11.29 -3.98 1.28
C LEU A 141 12.27 -4.42 0.17
N PRO A 142 12.33 -5.69 -0.28
CA PRO A 142 13.25 -6.10 -1.35
C PRO A 142 13.00 -5.33 -2.65
N VAL A 143 11.74 -5.22 -3.08
CA VAL A 143 11.34 -4.46 -4.27
C VAL A 143 11.67 -2.97 -4.11
N TYR A 144 11.41 -2.40 -2.93
CA TYR A 144 11.76 -1.01 -2.66
C TYR A 144 13.25 -0.75 -2.78
N LEU A 145 14.10 -1.59 -2.18
CA LEU A 145 15.55 -1.42 -2.20
C LEU A 145 16.13 -1.59 -3.60
N PHE A 146 15.59 -2.54 -4.38
CA PHE A 146 15.96 -2.71 -5.77
C PHE A 146 15.69 -1.43 -6.57
N LEU A 147 14.49 -0.87 -6.44
CA LEU A 147 14.10 0.34 -7.15
C LEU A 147 14.84 1.56 -6.62
N GLN A 148 14.88 1.80 -5.31
CA GLN A 148 15.35 3.06 -4.76
C GLN A 148 16.83 3.13 -4.45
N LYS A 149 17.49 1.97 -4.25
CA LYS A 149 18.88 1.85 -3.77
C LYS A 149 19.18 2.52 -2.42
N ASN A 150 18.21 3.23 -1.84
CA ASN A 150 18.26 3.88 -0.54
C ASN A 150 17.26 3.23 0.41
N LEU A 151 17.45 3.43 1.72
CA LEU A 151 16.51 2.96 2.72
C LEU A 151 15.19 3.74 2.63
N PRO A 152 14.05 3.07 2.90
CA PRO A 152 12.78 3.75 2.91
C PRO A 152 12.66 4.71 4.08
N MET A 153 12.14 5.90 3.80
CA MET A 153 11.74 6.88 4.82
C MET A 153 10.36 6.54 5.42
N ARG A 154 10.09 5.25 5.61
CA ARG A 154 8.84 4.68 6.15
C ARG A 154 9.09 3.27 6.65
N LEU A 155 8.16 2.80 7.48
CA LEU A 155 8.17 1.42 7.97
C LEU A 155 7.60 0.46 6.93
N TYR A 156 8.22 -0.72 6.84
CA TYR A 156 7.79 -1.85 6.02
C TYR A 156 7.54 -3.05 6.94
N ALA A 157 6.28 -3.35 7.24
CA ALA A 157 5.95 -4.49 8.09
C ALA A 157 5.46 -5.70 7.28
N ASP A 158 5.05 -5.46 6.03
CA ASP A 158 4.39 -6.39 5.12
C ASP A 158 5.23 -6.65 3.86
N CYS A 159 5.24 -7.92 3.45
CA CYS A 159 5.93 -8.38 2.24
C CYS A 159 5.06 -9.44 1.59
N ASP A 160 4.83 -9.28 0.29
CA ASP A 160 4.05 -10.25 -0.48
C ASP A 160 5.01 -11.09 -1.30
N LEU A 161 4.72 -12.38 -1.33
CA LEU A 161 5.47 -13.36 -2.07
C LEU A 161 4.48 -14.22 -2.85
N LEU A 162 4.75 -14.43 -4.13
CA LEU A 162 4.08 -15.43 -4.95
C LEU A 162 4.86 -16.72 -4.86
N ILE A 163 4.17 -17.83 -4.66
CA ILE A 163 4.77 -19.17 -4.69
C ILE A 163 3.98 -20.07 -5.65
N SER A 164 4.70 -20.98 -6.29
CA SER A 164 4.07 -22.04 -7.08
C SER A 164 3.11 -22.87 -6.20
N PRO A 165 1.87 -23.15 -6.65
CA PRO A 165 0.91 -23.94 -5.88
C PRO A 165 1.44 -25.31 -5.45
N LYS A 166 2.32 -25.93 -6.25
CA LYS A 166 2.95 -27.22 -5.95
C LYS A 166 3.90 -27.16 -4.74
N ASP A 167 4.57 -26.02 -4.55
CA ASP A 167 5.59 -25.82 -3.52
C ASP A 167 5.01 -25.23 -2.22
N TYR A 168 3.74 -24.82 -2.25
CA TYR A 168 3.06 -24.23 -1.11
C TYR A 168 3.12 -25.10 0.16
N PRO A 169 2.82 -26.43 0.13
CA PRO A 169 2.92 -27.25 1.34
C PRO A 169 4.33 -27.28 1.94
N ALA A 170 5.37 -27.35 1.10
CA ALA A 170 6.76 -27.32 1.55
C ALA A 170 7.13 -25.97 2.18
N ALA A 171 6.65 -24.86 1.58
CA ALA A 171 6.86 -23.52 2.12
C ALA A 171 6.23 -23.33 3.51
N LEU A 172 5.05 -23.90 3.77
CA LEU A 172 4.43 -23.86 5.11
C LEU A 172 5.37 -24.44 6.17
N VAL A 173 5.86 -25.65 5.92
CA VAL A 173 6.78 -26.36 6.82
C VAL A 173 8.09 -25.59 6.97
N ALA A 174 8.62 -25.04 5.87
CA ALA A 174 9.83 -24.22 5.87
C ALA A 174 9.68 -22.97 6.74
N LEU A 175 8.57 -22.24 6.61
CA LEU A 175 8.28 -21.02 7.36
C LEU A 175 8.10 -21.30 8.86
N GLU A 176 7.36 -22.35 9.21
CA GLU A 176 7.18 -22.77 10.61
C GLU A 176 8.51 -23.09 11.29
N LYS A 177 9.40 -23.82 10.59
CA LYS A 177 10.75 -24.15 11.08
C LYS A 177 11.61 -22.92 11.39
N ILE A 178 11.39 -21.81 10.69
CA ILE A 178 12.09 -20.54 10.96
C ILE A 178 11.29 -19.59 11.85
N GLY A 179 10.21 -20.06 12.50
CA GLY A 179 9.46 -19.34 13.52
C GLY A 179 8.40 -18.37 12.99
N PHE A 180 7.95 -18.56 11.74
CA PHE A 180 6.75 -17.89 11.24
C PHE A 180 5.53 -18.74 11.56
N HIS A 181 4.47 -18.11 12.06
CA HIS A 181 3.22 -18.81 12.37
C HIS A 181 2.10 -18.33 11.47
N PRO A 182 1.28 -19.24 10.92
CA PRO A 182 0.11 -18.85 10.13
C PRO A 182 -0.89 -18.12 11.01
N VAL A 183 -1.51 -17.08 10.45
CA VAL A 183 -2.60 -16.33 11.09
C VAL A 183 -3.89 -16.56 10.31
N GLU A 184 -5.01 -16.69 11.02
CA GLU A 184 -6.34 -16.76 10.40
C GLU A 184 -6.79 -15.34 10.04
N SER A 185 -6.84 -15.04 8.74
CA SER A 185 -7.24 -13.74 8.21
C SER A 185 -8.71 -13.69 7.75
N SER A 186 -9.46 -14.80 7.88
CA SER A 186 -10.87 -14.89 7.49
C SER A 186 -11.77 -14.06 8.41
N TYR A 187 -12.68 -13.25 7.84
CA TYR A 187 -13.60 -12.40 8.63
C TYR A 187 -14.63 -13.18 9.45
N SER A 188 -14.96 -14.40 9.05
CA SER A 188 -15.93 -15.26 9.72
C SER A 188 -15.74 -16.73 9.30
N PRO A 189 -16.10 -17.69 10.16
CA PRO A 189 -16.10 -19.12 9.84
C PRO A 189 -16.92 -19.47 8.58
N ILE A 190 -18.04 -18.77 8.33
CA ILE A 190 -18.89 -19.00 7.15
C ILE A 190 -18.17 -18.58 5.87
N PHE A 191 -17.38 -17.50 5.91
CA PHE A 191 -16.55 -17.09 4.79
C PHE A 191 -15.45 -18.10 4.46
N LYS A 192 -14.87 -18.71 5.49
CA LYS A 192 -13.89 -19.79 5.33
C LYS A 192 -14.50 -20.98 4.60
N PHE A 193 -15.72 -21.37 4.96
CA PHE A 193 -16.44 -22.46 4.31
C PHE A 193 -16.83 -22.15 2.86
N LEU A 194 -17.28 -20.92 2.57
CA LEU A 194 -17.70 -20.53 1.22
C LEU A 194 -16.54 -20.24 0.26
N LYS A 195 -15.28 -20.20 0.74
CA LYS A 195 -14.10 -19.95 -0.09
C LYS A 195 -13.65 -21.24 -0.79
N LYS A 196 -13.77 -21.30 -2.11
CA LYS A 196 -13.42 -22.51 -2.89
C LYS A 196 -11.93 -22.85 -2.90
N LEU A 197 -11.03 -21.85 -2.85
CA LEU A 197 -9.57 -22.05 -2.90
C LEU A 197 -8.84 -21.01 -2.04
N PRO A 198 -7.82 -21.38 -1.24
CA PRO A 198 -6.99 -20.43 -0.51
C PRO A 198 -6.07 -19.68 -1.47
N THR A 199 -6.40 -18.44 -1.81
CA THR A 199 -5.61 -17.56 -2.69
C THR A 199 -4.43 -16.88 -1.99
N GLU A 200 -4.48 -16.80 -0.65
CA GLU A 200 -3.44 -16.21 0.18
C GLU A 200 -3.44 -16.82 1.58
N LYS A 201 -2.28 -16.78 2.24
CA LYS A 201 -2.11 -17.09 3.66
C LYS A 201 -1.12 -16.11 4.30
N VAL A 202 -1.52 -15.54 5.43
CA VAL A 202 -0.73 -14.57 6.20
C VAL A 202 0.11 -15.32 7.23
N PHE A 203 1.39 -14.98 7.33
CA PHE A 203 2.32 -15.45 8.33
C PHE A 203 2.87 -14.29 9.15
N ILE A 204 2.95 -14.48 10.46
CA ILE A 204 3.55 -13.51 11.36
C ILE A 204 4.69 -14.16 12.13
N LYS A 205 5.81 -13.45 12.18
CA LYS A 205 6.90 -13.73 13.12
C LYS A 205 7.06 -12.54 14.05
N LYS A 206 6.84 -12.78 15.34
CA LYS A 206 7.16 -11.79 16.39
C LYS A 206 8.67 -11.82 16.59
N THR A 207 9.35 -10.69 16.36
CA THR A 207 10.76 -10.51 16.75
C THR A 207 10.84 -9.60 17.96
N SER A 208 12.00 -9.54 18.62
CA SER A 208 12.24 -8.67 19.78
C SER A 208 12.05 -7.19 19.49
N SER A 209 12.18 -6.78 18.21
CA SER A 209 12.16 -5.36 17.83
C SER A 209 10.95 -5.00 16.98
N PHE A 210 10.65 -5.77 15.94
CA PHE A 210 9.57 -5.48 14.98
C PHE A 210 8.91 -6.77 14.47
N PRO A 211 7.57 -6.88 14.47
CA PRO A 211 6.93 -8.02 13.84
C PRO A 211 7.19 -8.01 12.33
N VAL A 212 7.33 -9.20 11.76
CA VAL A 212 7.45 -9.43 10.31
C VAL A 212 6.17 -10.11 9.85
N VAL A 213 5.44 -9.46 8.94
CA VAL A 213 4.27 -10.01 8.28
C VAL A 213 4.67 -10.41 6.87
N LEU A 214 4.36 -11.66 6.50
CA LEU A 214 4.61 -12.24 5.18
C LEU A 214 3.29 -12.78 4.64
N ASP A 215 2.87 -12.27 3.50
CA ASP A 215 1.69 -12.73 2.77
C ASP A 215 2.16 -13.66 1.64
N ILE A 216 1.82 -14.95 1.76
CA ILE A 216 2.07 -15.96 0.73
C ILE A 216 0.84 -16.02 -0.18
N HIS A 217 1.05 -15.75 -1.45
CA HIS A 217 0.02 -15.78 -2.49
C HIS A 217 0.24 -16.96 -3.44
N LEU A 218 -0.87 -17.54 -3.90
CA LEU A 218 -0.88 -18.55 -4.97
C LEU A 218 -1.26 -17.95 -6.34
N GLU A 219 -1.66 -16.68 -6.35
CA GLU A 219 -2.02 -15.93 -7.55
C GLU A 219 -1.65 -14.43 -7.41
N PRO A 220 -1.41 -13.71 -8.51
CA PRO A 220 -1.21 -12.26 -8.49
C PRO A 220 -2.40 -11.52 -7.88
N VAL A 221 -2.17 -10.83 -6.76
CA VAL A 221 -3.23 -10.12 -6.04
C VAL A 221 -3.60 -8.81 -6.72
N PHE A 222 -4.69 -8.84 -7.48
CA PHE A 222 -5.33 -7.62 -7.97
C PHE A 222 -6.85 -7.62 -7.92
N LEU A 223 -7.47 -8.79 -7.74
CA LEU A 223 -8.90 -8.95 -7.46
C LEU A 223 -9.16 -8.97 -5.95
N MET A 224 -10.35 -9.44 -5.51
CA MET A 224 -10.63 -9.64 -4.08
C MET A 224 -10.37 -11.09 -3.68
N ASN A 225 -9.27 -11.33 -2.99
CA ASN A 225 -8.81 -12.66 -2.56
C ASN A 225 -9.78 -13.40 -1.63
N GLN A 226 -10.76 -12.69 -1.05
CA GLN A 226 -11.71 -13.22 -0.07
C GLN A 226 -13.07 -13.60 -0.66
N ILE A 227 -13.32 -13.29 -1.94
CA ILE A 227 -14.62 -13.52 -2.58
C ILE A 227 -14.43 -14.51 -3.73
N SER A 228 -14.99 -15.72 -3.60
CA SER A 228 -15.11 -16.66 -4.72
C SER A 228 -16.15 -16.16 -5.74
N GLY A 229 -16.06 -16.57 -7.01
CA GLY A 229 -16.98 -16.12 -8.06
C GLY A 229 -16.52 -14.90 -8.84
N LEU A 230 -15.34 -14.36 -8.54
CA LEU A 230 -14.75 -13.25 -9.31
C LEU A 230 -14.22 -13.69 -10.68
N ASP A 231 -14.16 -14.99 -10.95
CA ASP A 231 -13.90 -15.56 -12.27
C ASP A 231 -14.94 -15.12 -13.32
N ALA A 232 -16.14 -14.74 -12.86
CA ALA A 232 -17.17 -14.11 -13.67
C ALA A 232 -16.85 -12.63 -14.03
N LEU A 233 -15.94 -11.98 -13.29
CA LEU A 233 -15.42 -10.63 -13.58
C LEU A 233 -14.07 -10.65 -14.30
N TYR A 234 -13.25 -11.68 -14.11
CA TYR A 234 -11.99 -11.85 -14.83
C TYR A 234 -11.61 -13.33 -14.86
N PRO A 235 -11.32 -13.95 -16.02
CA PRO A 235 -11.21 -15.40 -16.12
C PRO A 235 -10.08 -15.98 -15.27
N GLN A 236 -10.37 -17.01 -14.45
CA GLN A 236 -9.34 -17.69 -13.67
C GLN A 236 -8.20 -18.25 -14.54
N LYS A 237 -8.51 -18.71 -15.76
CA LYS A 237 -7.49 -19.15 -16.73
C LYS A 237 -6.43 -18.08 -16.99
N GLN A 238 -6.83 -16.81 -17.11
CA GLN A 238 -5.89 -15.70 -17.32
C GLN A 238 -5.06 -15.41 -16.06
N ILE A 239 -5.67 -15.56 -14.87
CA ILE A 239 -4.95 -15.42 -13.61
C ILE A 239 -3.87 -16.50 -13.49
N ASN A 240 -4.21 -17.76 -13.79
CA ASN A 240 -3.27 -18.88 -13.72
C ASN A 240 -2.10 -18.69 -14.69
N LEU A 241 -2.36 -18.29 -15.95
CA LEU A 241 -1.32 -17.98 -16.92
C LEU A 241 -0.44 -16.82 -16.43
N LEU A 242 -1.02 -15.80 -15.82
CA LEU A 242 -0.26 -14.67 -15.25
C LEU A 242 0.59 -15.10 -14.04
N THR A 243 0.09 -16.04 -13.22
CA THR A 243 0.84 -16.65 -12.11
C THR A 243 2.09 -17.36 -12.64
N GLU A 244 1.91 -18.23 -13.64
CA GLU A 244 3.01 -18.97 -14.28
C GLU A 244 4.03 -18.00 -14.88
N LEU A 245 3.56 -17.03 -15.67
CA LEU A 245 4.41 -15.99 -16.25
C LEU A 245 5.22 -15.24 -15.20
N PHE A 246 4.64 -14.88 -14.04
CA PHE A 246 5.34 -14.16 -12.99
C PHE A 246 6.41 -15.01 -12.30
N LEU A 247 6.16 -16.30 -12.11
CA LEU A 247 7.15 -17.23 -11.57
C LEU A 247 8.30 -17.47 -12.58
N GLU A 248 7.98 -17.57 -13.87
CA GLU A 248 8.96 -17.72 -14.95
C GLU A 248 9.81 -16.48 -15.15
N GLN A 249 9.20 -15.29 -15.11
CA GLN A 249 9.84 -14.01 -15.41
C GLN A 249 10.51 -13.37 -14.19
N LYS A 250 10.90 -14.18 -13.20
CA LYS A 250 11.69 -13.75 -12.05
C LYS A 250 13.17 -13.59 -12.41
N ARG A 251 13.85 -12.68 -11.73
CA ARG A 251 15.28 -12.44 -11.82
C ARG A 251 15.88 -12.39 -10.43
N VAL A 252 17.10 -12.91 -10.30
CA VAL A 252 17.86 -12.81 -9.05
C VAL A 252 18.41 -11.40 -8.93
N PHE A 253 18.03 -10.72 -7.85
CA PHE A 253 18.59 -9.43 -7.46
C PHE A 253 19.45 -9.58 -6.21
N ILE A 254 20.60 -8.88 -6.19
CA ILE A 254 21.56 -8.94 -5.09
C ILE A 254 21.62 -7.59 -4.39
N TYR A 255 21.33 -7.57 -3.09
CA TYR A 255 21.51 -6.40 -2.22
C TYR A 255 22.36 -6.77 -1.02
N LYS A 256 23.55 -6.17 -0.89
CA LYS A 256 24.50 -6.42 0.22
C LYS A 256 24.69 -7.92 0.50
N ASN A 257 24.96 -8.69 -0.55
CA ASN A 257 25.15 -10.16 -0.53
C ASN A 257 23.91 -11.00 -0.20
N ILE A 258 22.73 -10.39 -0.15
CA ILE A 258 21.45 -11.12 -0.03
C ILE A 258 20.84 -11.25 -1.42
N LYS A 259 20.50 -12.47 -1.81
CA LYS A 259 19.80 -12.78 -3.05
C LYS A 259 18.28 -12.74 -2.82
N PHE A 260 17.57 -12.09 -3.72
CA PHE A 260 16.11 -12.06 -3.75
C PHE A 260 15.62 -12.37 -5.16
N ASN A 261 14.64 -13.26 -5.29
CA ASN A 261 13.92 -13.47 -6.54
C ASN A 261 12.86 -12.38 -6.67
N LEU A 262 13.05 -11.45 -7.61
CA LEU A 262 12.12 -10.35 -7.91
C LEU A 262 11.58 -10.50 -9.34
N LEU A 263 10.47 -9.84 -9.66
CA LEU A 263 9.99 -9.82 -11.04
C LEU A 263 10.94 -9.00 -11.93
N SER A 264 11.04 -9.39 -13.21
CA SER A 264 11.70 -8.58 -14.23
C SER A 264 11.02 -7.21 -14.39
N ALA A 265 11.70 -6.29 -15.08
CA ALA A 265 11.32 -4.89 -15.22
C ALA A 265 9.82 -4.65 -15.53
N ASN A 266 9.37 -5.18 -16.67
CA ASN A 266 8.00 -5.00 -17.16
C ASN A 266 6.97 -5.68 -16.26
N HIS A 267 7.27 -6.88 -15.78
CA HIS A 267 6.41 -7.67 -14.91
C HIS A 267 6.24 -7.03 -13.53
N GLN A 268 7.31 -6.47 -12.96
CA GLN A 268 7.25 -5.74 -11.70
C GLN A 268 6.42 -4.45 -11.84
N LEU A 269 6.59 -3.70 -12.92
CA LEU A 269 5.79 -2.49 -13.18
C LEU A 269 4.30 -2.84 -13.36
N LEU A 270 4.00 -3.90 -14.11
CA LEU A 270 2.64 -4.42 -14.29
C LEU A 270 2.02 -4.81 -12.95
N TYR A 271 2.72 -5.62 -12.14
CA TYR A 271 2.22 -6.03 -10.83
C TYR A 271 1.98 -4.83 -9.90
N LEU A 272 2.90 -3.85 -9.85
CA LEU A 272 2.70 -2.67 -9.01
C LEU A 272 1.48 -1.84 -9.43
N ALA A 273 1.20 -1.74 -10.74
CA ALA A 273 0.00 -1.08 -11.26
C ALA A 273 -1.29 -1.82 -10.89
N LEU A 274 -1.27 -3.16 -10.95
CA LEU A 274 -2.36 -4.04 -10.54
C LEU A 274 -2.60 -4.01 -9.02
N HIS A 275 -1.53 -3.99 -8.22
CA HIS A 275 -1.62 -3.83 -6.77
C HIS A 275 -2.15 -2.44 -6.38
N PHE A 276 -1.83 -1.39 -7.13
CA PHE A 276 -2.43 -0.07 -6.91
C PHE A 276 -3.94 -0.06 -7.23
N PHE A 277 -4.36 -0.80 -8.26
CA PHE A 277 -5.77 -1.07 -8.55
C PHE A 277 -6.45 -1.83 -7.40
N HIS A 278 -5.81 -2.85 -6.83
CA HIS A 278 -6.31 -3.56 -5.65
C HIS A 278 -6.59 -2.61 -4.47
N HIS A 279 -5.74 -1.60 -4.30
CA HIS A 279 -5.96 -0.54 -3.31
C HIS A 279 -6.85 0.61 -3.80
N SER A 280 -7.66 0.38 -4.85
CA SER A 280 -8.60 1.33 -5.41
C SER A 280 -7.99 2.70 -5.73
N PHE A 281 -6.74 2.67 -6.20
CA PHE A 281 -5.93 3.83 -6.57
C PHE A 281 -5.66 4.80 -5.40
N SER A 282 -5.43 4.27 -4.20
CA SER A 282 -5.14 5.05 -2.99
C SER A 282 -3.70 4.92 -2.48
N GLY A 283 -3.18 6.01 -1.90
CA GLY A 283 -1.86 6.09 -1.27
C GLY A 283 -0.71 6.51 -2.19
N PHE A 284 -0.15 7.71 -1.93
CA PHE A 284 0.91 8.31 -2.78
C PHE A 284 2.18 7.50 -2.85
N TYR A 285 2.51 6.76 -1.79
CA TYR A 285 3.67 5.89 -1.77
C TYR A 285 3.58 4.76 -2.80
N ARG A 286 2.38 4.23 -3.10
CA ARG A 286 2.20 3.19 -4.12
C ARG A 286 2.48 3.76 -5.50
N LEU A 287 1.96 4.97 -5.74
CA LEU A 287 2.20 5.69 -6.99
C LEU A 287 3.66 6.10 -7.16
N ALA A 288 4.33 6.53 -6.10
CA ALA A 288 5.77 6.82 -6.11
C ALA A 288 6.62 5.57 -6.37
N LEU A 289 6.17 4.39 -5.92
CA LEU A 289 6.83 3.13 -6.24
C LEU A 289 6.67 2.78 -7.72
N ILE A 290 5.47 2.97 -8.30
CA ILE A 290 5.23 2.83 -9.74
C ILE A 290 6.11 3.80 -10.54
N ARG A 291 6.20 5.07 -10.14
CA ARG A 291 7.13 6.05 -10.74
C ARG A 291 8.56 5.54 -10.76
N SER A 292 8.99 4.97 -9.64
CA SER A 292 10.38 4.52 -9.49
C SER A 292 10.65 3.29 -10.34
N ALA A 293 9.67 2.40 -10.46
CA ALA A 293 9.69 1.31 -11.41
C ALA A 293 9.76 1.83 -12.85
N SER A 294 8.89 2.77 -13.24
CA SER A 294 8.85 3.28 -14.62
C SER A 294 10.11 4.03 -15.06
N LEU A 295 10.81 4.68 -14.12
CA LEU A 295 12.05 5.41 -14.43
C LEU A 295 13.31 4.54 -14.39
N LYS A 296 13.33 3.47 -13.59
CA LYS A 296 14.55 2.70 -13.31
C LYS A 296 14.56 1.31 -13.90
N LEU A 297 13.38 0.74 -14.13
CA LEU A 297 13.25 -0.52 -14.83
C LEU A 297 13.27 -0.18 -16.32
N ILE A 298 14.47 -0.19 -16.92
CA ILE A 298 14.66 -0.11 -18.37
C ILE A 298 14.07 -1.41 -18.96
N GLY A 299 12.77 -1.39 -19.22
CA GLY A 299 12.06 -2.45 -19.91
C GLY A 299 11.61 -1.95 -21.28
N ASP A 300 11.32 -2.89 -22.17
CA ASP A 300 10.67 -2.55 -23.43
C ASP A 300 9.21 -2.17 -23.15
N TRP A 301 8.88 -0.90 -23.35
CA TRP A 301 7.51 -0.40 -23.20
C TRP A 301 6.54 -1.10 -24.15
N GLN A 302 7.01 -1.60 -25.29
CA GLN A 302 6.20 -2.37 -26.23
C GLN A 302 5.88 -3.76 -25.67
N GLU A 303 6.84 -4.44 -25.04
CA GLU A 303 6.59 -5.71 -24.32
C GLU A 303 5.53 -5.50 -23.24
N LEU A 304 5.64 -4.45 -22.42
CA LEU A 304 4.62 -4.14 -21.41
C LEU A 304 3.23 -3.88 -22.03
N VAL A 305 3.16 -3.15 -23.15
CA VAL A 305 1.90 -2.96 -23.90
C VAL A 305 1.32 -4.31 -24.32
N ASN A 306 2.14 -5.17 -24.91
CA ASN A 306 1.71 -6.49 -25.38
C ASN A 306 1.15 -7.34 -24.22
N LEU A 307 1.87 -7.40 -23.10
CA LEU A 307 1.42 -8.08 -21.88
C LEU A 307 0.08 -7.54 -21.38
N ILE A 308 -0.10 -6.23 -21.34
CA ILE A 308 -1.35 -5.61 -20.88
C ILE A 308 -2.53 -6.02 -21.78
N LEU A 309 -2.32 -6.03 -23.10
CA LEU A 309 -3.37 -6.33 -24.07
C LEU A 309 -3.69 -7.83 -24.14
N GLU A 310 -2.66 -8.68 -24.16
CA GLU A 310 -2.79 -10.15 -24.19
C GLU A 310 -3.61 -10.66 -23.00
N TYR A 311 -3.31 -10.15 -21.81
CA TYR A 311 -4.02 -10.52 -20.58
C TYR A 311 -5.27 -9.65 -20.33
N ARG A 312 -5.65 -8.76 -21.24
CA ARG A 312 -6.85 -7.89 -21.14
C ARG A 312 -6.90 -7.06 -19.84
N LEU A 313 -5.75 -6.54 -19.43
CA LEU A 313 -5.54 -5.82 -18.17
C LEU A 313 -5.69 -4.30 -18.31
N GLU A 314 -5.90 -3.79 -19.52
CA GLU A 314 -5.91 -2.36 -19.82
C GLU A 314 -6.88 -1.58 -18.93
N ASN A 315 -8.05 -2.16 -18.64
CA ASN A 315 -9.07 -1.52 -17.82
C ASN A 315 -8.65 -1.35 -16.36
N PHE A 316 -7.79 -2.23 -15.84
CA PHE A 316 -7.35 -2.23 -14.45
C PHE A 316 -6.12 -1.35 -14.24
N VAL A 317 -5.17 -1.37 -15.18
CA VAL A 317 -3.88 -0.67 -15.03
C VAL A 317 -3.87 0.73 -15.64
N TYR A 318 -4.70 1.02 -16.65
CA TYR A 318 -4.73 2.33 -17.29
C TYR A 318 -5.00 3.49 -16.31
N PRO A 319 -5.92 3.39 -15.32
CA PRO A 319 -6.10 4.45 -14.34
C PRO A 319 -4.86 4.68 -13.46
N SER A 320 -4.10 3.62 -13.15
CA SER A 320 -2.84 3.72 -12.41
C SER A 320 -1.83 4.59 -13.16
N PHE A 321 -1.68 4.37 -14.47
CA PHE A 321 -0.77 5.14 -15.32
C PHE A 321 -1.28 6.57 -15.60
N LEU A 322 -2.58 6.78 -15.73
CA LEU A 322 -3.14 8.13 -15.80
C LEU A 322 -2.87 8.95 -14.54
N LEU A 323 -3.03 8.34 -13.37
CA LEU A 323 -2.72 9.00 -12.10
C LEU A 323 -1.22 9.24 -11.97
N LEU A 324 -0.38 8.31 -12.46
CA LEU A 324 1.06 8.48 -12.47
C LEU A 324 1.44 9.73 -13.27
N GLU A 325 0.95 9.86 -14.50
CA GLU A 325 1.24 11.03 -15.34
C GLU A 325 0.68 12.34 -14.75
N LYS A 326 -0.48 12.28 -14.09
CA LYS A 326 -1.09 13.43 -13.43
C LYS A 326 -0.25 13.98 -12.26
N TYR A 327 0.32 13.11 -11.44
CA TYR A 327 1.05 13.51 -10.23
C TYR A 327 2.57 13.57 -10.43
N TYR A 328 3.08 12.75 -11.34
CA TYR A 328 4.49 12.67 -11.69
C TYR A 328 4.62 12.70 -13.21
N PRO A 329 4.42 13.88 -13.84
CA PRO A 329 4.53 14.00 -15.29
C PRO A 329 5.92 13.56 -15.78
N GLN A 330 5.99 13.07 -17.01
CA GLN A 330 7.21 12.53 -17.63
C GLN A 330 7.71 11.21 -16.99
N SER A 331 6.84 10.51 -16.27
CA SER A 331 7.19 9.18 -15.73
C SER A 331 6.93 8.05 -16.72
N LEU A 332 6.25 8.33 -17.83
CA LEU A 332 5.84 7.36 -18.84
C LEU A 332 6.48 7.67 -20.20
N HIS A 333 6.72 6.62 -20.99
CA HIS A 333 7.13 6.77 -22.37
C HIS A 333 6.05 7.45 -23.22
N SER A 334 6.48 8.27 -24.19
CA SER A 334 5.57 8.95 -25.11
C SER A 334 4.66 7.95 -25.84
N GLY A 335 3.37 8.27 -25.95
CA GLY A 335 2.38 7.43 -26.61
C GLY A 335 1.97 6.15 -25.87
N PHE A 336 2.61 5.79 -24.74
CA PHE A 336 2.28 4.57 -23.98
C PHE A 336 0.80 4.51 -23.59
N LEU A 337 0.28 5.59 -22.99
CA LEU A 337 -1.14 5.67 -22.61
C LEU A 337 -2.08 5.49 -23.80
N ASN A 338 -1.72 5.99 -24.98
CA ASN A 338 -2.58 5.83 -26.16
C ASN A 338 -2.66 4.37 -26.61
N LYS A 339 -1.57 3.60 -26.48
CA LYS A 339 -1.51 2.18 -26.87
C LYS A 339 -2.34 1.27 -25.97
N ILE A 340 -2.42 1.57 -24.67
CA ILE A 340 -3.20 0.77 -23.69
C ILE A 340 -4.55 1.41 -23.34
N LYS A 341 -5.05 2.33 -24.16
CA LYS A 341 -6.28 3.06 -23.87
C LYS A 341 -7.50 2.13 -23.93
N PRO A 342 -8.29 2.03 -22.85
CA PRO A 342 -9.52 1.24 -22.84
C PRO A 342 -10.54 1.70 -23.88
N ALA A 343 -11.37 0.80 -24.39
CA ALA A 343 -12.42 1.13 -25.35
C ALA A 343 -13.74 1.60 -24.70
N GLY A 344 -14.52 2.37 -25.47
CA GLY A 344 -15.94 2.66 -25.20
C GLY A 344 -16.24 3.39 -23.88
N ASN A 345 -17.34 2.99 -23.23
CA ASN A 345 -17.88 3.65 -22.04
C ASN A 345 -16.96 3.56 -20.80
N LYS A 346 -15.97 2.67 -20.81
CA LYS A 346 -15.01 2.52 -19.70
C LYS A 346 -14.15 3.76 -19.51
N ILE A 347 -13.79 4.46 -20.60
CA ILE A 347 -13.01 5.72 -20.50
C ILE A 347 -13.76 6.76 -19.65
N LYS A 348 -15.08 6.89 -19.81
CA LYS A 348 -15.88 7.87 -19.05
C LYS A 348 -15.82 7.57 -17.55
N LEU A 349 -15.95 6.29 -17.19
CA LEU A 349 -15.81 5.84 -15.80
C LEU A 349 -14.39 6.08 -15.27
N ILE A 350 -13.37 5.73 -16.03
CA ILE A 350 -11.97 5.91 -15.61
C ILE A 350 -11.69 7.40 -15.38
N LYS A 351 -12.14 8.27 -16.28
CA LYS A 351 -12.04 9.73 -16.09
C LYS A 351 -12.71 10.16 -14.79
N LYS A 352 -13.87 9.61 -14.43
CA LYS A 352 -14.54 9.90 -13.15
C LYS A 352 -13.70 9.45 -11.94
N ILE A 353 -13.07 8.28 -12.02
CA ILE A 353 -12.21 7.74 -10.95
C ILE A 353 -10.93 8.60 -10.80
N THR A 354 -10.36 9.08 -11.89
CA THR A 354 -9.07 9.79 -11.89
C THR A 354 -9.17 11.32 -11.88
N SER A 355 -10.35 11.90 -12.07
CA SER A 355 -10.56 13.36 -12.13
C SER A 355 -10.44 14.06 -10.77
N GLY A 356 -10.49 13.34 -9.65
CA GLY A 356 -10.47 13.91 -8.31
C GLY A 356 -9.33 14.92 -8.10
N LYS A 357 -9.61 16.04 -7.38
CA LYS A 357 -8.62 17.10 -7.11
C LYS A 357 -7.41 16.61 -6.32
N LEU A 358 -7.61 15.58 -5.51
CA LEU A 358 -6.58 14.90 -4.73
C LEU A 358 -6.76 13.40 -4.90
N MET A 359 -5.66 12.67 -4.82
CA MET A 359 -5.73 11.22 -4.73
C MET A 359 -6.34 10.83 -3.39
N GLU A 360 -7.16 9.79 -3.42
CA GLU A 360 -7.82 9.34 -2.21
C GLU A 360 -6.81 8.77 -1.21
N SER A 361 -7.06 9.06 0.06
CA SER A 361 -6.35 8.45 1.18
C SER A 361 -6.94 7.08 1.49
N GLU A 362 -6.22 6.30 2.29
CA GLU A 362 -6.70 5.01 2.76
C GLU A 362 -7.97 5.19 3.62
N THR A 363 -8.87 4.20 3.53
CA THR A 363 -10.17 4.18 4.21
C THR A 363 -10.29 2.93 5.06
N ASP A 364 -11.37 2.85 5.85
CA ASP A 364 -11.68 1.63 6.58
C ASP A 364 -11.92 0.44 5.62
N GLN A 365 -11.78 -0.76 6.16
CA GLN A 365 -11.83 -2.00 5.41
C GLN A 365 -13.13 -2.21 4.62
N ILE A 366 -14.28 -1.79 5.16
CA ILE A 366 -15.58 -1.98 4.49
C ILE A 366 -15.69 -1.03 3.30
N THR A 367 -15.35 0.25 3.51
CA THR A 367 -15.33 1.24 2.42
C THR A 367 -14.35 0.85 1.32
N ALA A 368 -13.15 0.40 1.70
CA ALA A 368 -12.15 -0.09 0.76
C ALA A 368 -12.65 -1.31 -0.03
N GLY A 369 -13.27 -2.29 0.64
CA GLY A 369 -13.84 -3.48 0.01
C GLY A 369 -14.96 -3.14 -0.98
N ARG A 370 -15.89 -2.26 -0.61
CA ARG A 370 -16.97 -1.79 -1.50
C ARG A 370 -16.41 -1.10 -2.74
N LYS A 371 -15.45 -0.19 -2.56
CA LYS A 371 -14.83 0.54 -3.67
C LYS A 371 -14.09 -0.41 -4.61
N ARG A 372 -13.34 -1.37 -4.07
CA ARG A 372 -12.63 -2.39 -4.83
C ARG A 372 -13.60 -3.24 -5.65
N PHE A 373 -14.66 -3.75 -5.04
CA PHE A 373 -15.69 -4.53 -5.74
C PHE A 373 -16.32 -3.74 -6.89
N THR A 374 -16.73 -2.49 -6.62
CA THR A 374 -17.27 -1.58 -7.64
C THR A 374 -16.30 -1.39 -8.80
N ASN A 375 -15.01 -1.12 -8.51
CA ASN A 375 -14.00 -0.96 -9.54
C ASN A 375 -13.83 -2.24 -10.37
N ILE A 376 -13.72 -3.41 -9.74
CA ILE A 376 -13.61 -4.70 -10.45
C ILE A 376 -14.82 -4.93 -11.34
N PHE A 377 -16.04 -4.75 -10.81
CA PHE A 377 -17.28 -4.98 -11.56
C PHE A 377 -17.38 -4.08 -12.80
N PHE A 378 -17.15 -2.78 -12.65
CA PHE A 378 -17.34 -1.87 -13.77
C PHE A 378 -16.17 -1.84 -14.76
N LEU A 379 -14.94 -2.10 -14.30
CA LEU A 379 -13.76 -2.16 -15.17
C LEU A 379 -13.54 -3.54 -15.80
N SER A 380 -14.19 -4.59 -15.28
CA SER A 380 -14.14 -5.95 -15.80
C SER A 380 -14.27 -6.00 -17.33
N PRO A 381 -13.42 -6.81 -18.01
CA PRO A 381 -13.50 -7.03 -19.45
C PRO A 381 -14.65 -7.98 -19.87
N GLN A 382 -15.42 -8.51 -18.92
CA GLN A 382 -16.49 -9.47 -19.19
C GLN A 382 -17.79 -8.82 -19.65
N PRO A 383 -18.61 -9.50 -20.49
CA PRO A 383 -19.94 -9.05 -20.89
C PRO A 383 -20.86 -8.82 -19.69
N LEU A 384 -21.82 -7.89 -19.81
CA LEU A 384 -22.71 -7.51 -18.72
C LEU A 384 -23.46 -8.70 -18.10
N ALA A 385 -23.96 -9.63 -18.91
CA ALA A 385 -24.66 -10.83 -18.43
C ALA A 385 -23.78 -11.67 -17.49
N LYS A 386 -22.51 -11.90 -17.86
CA LYS A 386 -21.55 -12.63 -17.02
C LYS A 386 -21.19 -11.85 -15.76
N LYS A 387 -21.10 -10.53 -15.83
CA LYS A 387 -20.84 -9.71 -14.64
C LYS A 387 -22.00 -9.75 -13.65
N LEU A 388 -23.24 -9.70 -14.14
CA LEU A 388 -24.43 -9.78 -13.30
C LEU A 388 -24.56 -11.13 -12.59
N SER A 389 -24.04 -12.21 -13.19
CA SER A 389 -24.07 -13.54 -12.54
C SER A 389 -23.31 -13.59 -11.21
N VAL A 390 -22.32 -12.69 -11.01
CA VAL A 390 -21.55 -12.54 -9.76
C VAL A 390 -22.45 -12.36 -8.54
N ILE A 391 -23.59 -11.68 -8.71
CA ILE A 391 -24.51 -11.36 -7.62
C ILE A 391 -25.15 -12.63 -7.03
N PHE A 392 -25.23 -13.70 -7.82
CA PHE A 392 -25.80 -14.99 -7.38
C PHE A 392 -24.78 -15.92 -6.70
N TYR A 393 -23.50 -15.54 -6.61
CA TYR A 393 -22.52 -16.37 -5.92
C TYR A 393 -22.74 -16.29 -4.40
N PRO A 394 -22.81 -17.44 -3.68
CA PRO A 394 -23.04 -17.46 -2.24
C PRO A 394 -22.04 -16.62 -1.44
N SER A 395 -20.77 -16.58 -1.85
CA SER A 395 -19.71 -15.75 -1.27
C SER A 395 -19.99 -14.25 -1.37
N VAL A 396 -20.57 -13.80 -2.49
CA VAL A 396 -20.92 -12.39 -2.73
C VAL A 396 -22.15 -12.02 -1.91
N ILE A 397 -23.18 -12.86 -1.91
CA ILE A 397 -24.39 -12.67 -1.10
C ILE A 397 -24.01 -12.57 0.39
N ASN A 398 -23.20 -13.52 0.88
CA ASN A 398 -22.71 -13.51 2.26
C ASN A 398 -21.90 -12.24 2.58
N SER A 399 -21.13 -11.72 1.62
CA SER A 399 -20.41 -10.45 1.79
C SER A 399 -21.34 -9.26 1.94
N VAL A 400 -22.41 -9.19 1.14
CA VAL A 400 -23.42 -8.15 1.27
C VAL A 400 -24.12 -8.25 2.62
N MET A 401 -24.55 -9.46 3.02
CA MET A 401 -25.21 -9.69 4.30
C MET A 401 -24.31 -9.33 5.49
N PHE A 402 -23.02 -9.65 5.44
CA PHE A 402 -22.07 -9.26 6.47
C PHE A 402 -21.90 -7.73 6.60
N VAL A 403 -21.85 -7.02 5.46
CA VAL A 403 -21.79 -5.55 5.47
C VAL A 403 -23.06 -4.95 6.08
N LEU A 404 -24.23 -5.49 5.74
CA LEU A 404 -25.51 -5.09 6.32
C LEU A 404 -25.54 -5.35 7.83
N TYR A 405 -25.17 -6.56 8.27
CA TYR A 405 -25.07 -6.93 9.68
C TYR A 405 -24.16 -5.96 10.45
N LYS A 406 -22.94 -5.68 9.95
CA LYS A 406 -22.04 -4.72 10.59
C LYS A 406 -22.61 -3.31 10.64
N ALA A 407 -23.30 -2.86 9.60
CA ALA A 407 -23.96 -1.56 9.59
C ALA A 407 -25.04 -1.49 10.68
N THR A 408 -25.88 -2.52 10.81
CA THR A 408 -26.92 -2.62 11.84
C THR A 408 -26.32 -2.66 13.25
N VAL A 409 -25.29 -3.48 13.49
CA VAL A 409 -24.60 -3.54 14.80
C VAL A 409 -23.98 -2.18 15.16
N ASN A 410 -23.38 -1.49 14.21
CA ASN A 410 -22.82 -0.16 14.45
C ASN A 410 -23.92 0.87 14.76
N LEU A 411 -25.06 0.81 14.06
CA LEU A 411 -26.21 1.66 14.33
C LEU A 411 -26.76 1.41 15.75
N LEU A 412 -26.95 0.14 16.12
CA LEU A 412 -27.41 -0.27 17.45
C LEU A 412 -26.44 0.15 18.57
N ARG A 413 -25.13 0.08 18.34
CA ARG A 413 -24.12 0.58 19.31
C ARG A 413 -24.17 2.10 19.47
N LEU A 414 -24.47 2.83 18.40
CA LEU A 414 -24.63 4.28 18.44
C LEU A 414 -25.92 4.71 19.15
N THR A 415 -26.99 3.93 19.06
CA THR A 415 -28.24 4.16 19.82
C THR A 415 -28.09 3.75 21.29
N TYR A 416 -27.45 2.63 21.61
CA TYR A 416 -27.18 2.23 23.00
C TYR A 416 -26.25 3.19 23.76
N ARG A 417 -25.27 3.80 23.08
CA ARG A 417 -24.44 4.87 23.68
C ARG A 417 -25.19 6.18 23.94
N LYS A 418 -26.41 6.33 23.40
CA LYS A 418 -27.27 7.51 23.61
C LYS A 418 -28.35 7.29 24.67
N ILE A 419 -28.42 6.10 25.29
CA ILE A 419 -29.27 5.88 26.47
C ILE A 419 -28.42 6.26 27.69
N PRO A 420 -28.67 7.40 28.37
CA PRO A 420 -28.04 7.66 29.64
C PRO A 420 -28.48 6.55 30.60
N PHE A 421 -27.51 5.94 31.29
CA PHE A 421 -27.72 5.02 32.39
C PHE A 421 -28.46 5.76 33.52
N PHE A 422 -29.79 5.85 33.43
CA PHE A 422 -30.67 6.06 34.57
C PHE A 422 -30.91 4.68 35.15
N PHE A 423 -30.11 4.30 36.15
CA PHE A 423 -30.46 3.45 37.29
C PHE A 423 -29.19 3.28 38.12
N LYS A 424 -28.98 4.24 39.03
CA LYS A 424 -28.31 4.03 40.31
C LYS A 424 -29.36 4.32 41.38
N THR A 425 -29.85 3.26 41.99
CA THR A 425 -30.36 3.22 43.36
C THR A 425 -29.56 2.16 44.06
#